data_AF-A0A8C3J930-F1
#
_entry.id   AF-A0A8C3J930-F1
#
_cell.length_a   1.000
_cell.length_b   1.000
_cell.length_c   1.000
_cell.angle_alpha   90.00
_cell.angle_beta   90.00
_cell.angle_gamma   90.00
#
_symmetry.space_group_name_H-M   'P 1'
#
loop_
_entity.id
_entity.type
_entity.pdbx_description
1 polymer ?
#
loop_
_entity_poly.entity_id
_entity_poly.type
_entity_poly.pdbx_seq_one_letter_code
_entity_poly.pdbx_strand_id
1 'polypeptide(L)'
;MKTKTEFYKDRAENLNLKSGADAEQDAAIKLAQERAEIVAKYDRGREGAQIEPWEDADYRLYKVTDRFGFLHPEELPVHDVAIEKQKHLEIERTTKWLKMLKSWEKYKNSEKVKLYLLFSLAITSE
;
A
#
# COMPACT_ATOMS: atom_id res chain seq x y z
N MET A 1 -62.51 9.40 -38.69
CA MET A 1 -62.44 7.96 -38.35
C MET A 1 -61.13 7.43 -38.88
N LYS A 2 -60.32 6.75 -38.06
CA LYS A 2 -59.06 6.15 -38.52
C LYS A 2 -59.36 5.05 -39.54
N THR A 3 -58.55 4.96 -40.57
CA THR A 3 -58.63 3.88 -41.55
C THR A 3 -58.18 2.56 -40.91
N LYS A 4 -58.69 1.43 -41.40
CA LYS A 4 -58.32 0.10 -40.91
C LYS A 4 -56.80 -0.11 -40.89
N THR A 5 -56.10 0.46 -41.87
CA THR A 5 -54.64 0.46 -41.99
C THR A 5 -53.94 1.27 -40.89
N GLU A 6 -54.45 2.44 -40.53
CA GLU A 6 -53.89 3.26 -39.45
C GLU A 6 -54.03 2.57 -38.08
N PHE A 7 -55.15 1.87 -37.84
CA PHE A 7 -55.36 1.14 -36.59
C PHE A 7 -54.32 0.02 -36.36
N TYR A 8 -53.98 -0.74 -37.40
CA TYR A 8 -52.96 -1.80 -37.29
C TYR A 8 -51.55 -1.24 -37.12
N LYS A 9 -51.23 -0.10 -37.75
CA LYS A 9 -49.95 0.59 -37.56
C LYS A 9 -49.78 1.07 -36.12
N ASP A 10 -50.76 1.78 -35.58
CA ASP A 10 -50.73 2.25 -34.18
C ASP A 10 -50.55 1.10 -33.18
N ARG A 11 -51.22 -0.04 -33.42
CA ARG A 11 -51.10 -1.23 -32.56
C ARG A 11 -49.70 -1.83 -32.63
N ALA A 12 -49.11 -1.93 -33.83
CA ALA A 12 -47.77 -2.45 -34.02
C ALA A 12 -46.71 -1.54 -33.37
N GLU A 13 -46.86 -0.21 -33.52
CA GLU A 13 -45.98 0.78 -32.89
C GLU A 13 -46.06 0.71 -31.36
N ASN A 14 -47.26 0.60 -30.78
CA ASN A 14 -47.42 0.44 -29.33
C ASN A 14 -46.83 -0.86 -28.80
N LEU A 15 -46.95 -1.97 -29.54
CA LEU A 15 -46.34 -3.25 -29.18
C LEU A 15 -44.81 -3.16 -29.21
N ASN A 16 -44.26 -2.50 -30.23
CA ASN A 16 -42.81 -2.28 -30.33
C ASN A 16 -42.30 -1.39 -29.18
N LEU A 17 -43.01 -0.29 -28.89
CA LEU A 17 -42.70 0.63 -27.78
C LEU A 17 -42.73 -0.08 -26.43
N LYS A 18 -43.73 -0.94 -26.22
CA LYS A 18 -43.86 -1.75 -25.01
C LYS A 18 -42.73 -2.77 -24.88
N SER A 19 -42.40 -3.48 -25.96
CA SER A 19 -41.27 -4.43 -25.95
C SER A 19 -39.92 -3.75 -25.70
N GLY A 20 -39.73 -2.53 -26.22
CA GLY A 20 -38.53 -1.73 -25.97
C GLY A 20 -38.43 -1.26 -24.53
N ALA A 21 -39.54 -0.78 -23.96
CA ALA A 21 -39.61 -0.39 -22.55
C ALA A 21 -39.38 -1.57 -21.60
N ASP A 22 -39.95 -2.74 -21.90
CA ASP A 22 -39.76 -3.96 -21.11
C ASP A 22 -38.28 -4.41 -21.16
N ALA A 23 -37.64 -4.37 -22.34
CA ALA A 23 -36.22 -4.69 -22.49
C ALA A 23 -35.29 -3.69 -21.77
N GLU A 24 -35.65 -2.39 -21.75
CA GLU A 24 -34.91 -1.36 -21.03
C GLU A 24 -35.05 -1.52 -19.50
N GLN A 25 -36.23 -1.92 -19.01
CA GLN A 25 -36.45 -2.27 -17.61
C GLN A 25 -35.63 -3.50 -17.19
N ASP A 26 -35.59 -4.55 -18.02
CA ASP A 26 -34.79 -5.74 -17.75
C ASP A 26 -33.29 -5.42 -17.70
N ALA A 27 -32.80 -4.54 -18.57
CA ALA A 27 -31.42 -4.06 -18.54
C ALA A 27 -31.13 -3.26 -17.27
N ALA A 28 -32.05 -2.40 -16.84
CA ALA A 28 -31.91 -1.62 -15.62
C ALA A 28 -31.86 -2.51 -14.35
N ILE A 29 -32.67 -3.57 -14.30
CA ILE A 29 -32.68 -4.54 -13.19
C ILE A 29 -31.34 -5.28 -13.11
N LYS A 30 -30.82 -5.76 -14.24
CA LYS A 30 -29.50 -6.40 -14.29
C LYS A 30 -28.39 -5.47 -13.80
N LEU A 31 -28.40 -4.23 -14.25
CA LEU A 31 -27.41 -3.23 -13.82
C LEU A 31 -27.51 -2.93 -12.32
N ALA A 32 -28.73 -2.84 -11.78
CA ALA A 32 -28.94 -2.62 -10.35
C ALA A 32 -28.44 -3.82 -9.52
N GLN A 33 -28.67 -5.05 -10.01
CA GLN A 33 -28.16 -6.26 -9.38
C GLN A 33 -26.63 -6.31 -9.41
N GLU A 34 -26.00 -6.05 -10.56
CA GLU A 34 -24.54 -5.98 -10.69
C GLU A 34 -23.94 -4.92 -9.73
N ARG A 35 -24.56 -3.75 -9.63
CA ARG A 35 -24.15 -2.71 -8.68
C ARG A 35 -24.25 -3.20 -7.23
N ALA A 36 -25.35 -3.85 -6.87
CA ALA A 36 -25.53 -4.39 -5.53
C ALA A 36 -24.49 -5.48 -5.21
N GLU A 37 -24.16 -6.33 -6.17
CA GLU A 37 -23.11 -7.36 -6.02
C GLU A 37 -21.72 -6.74 -5.85
N ILE A 38 -21.40 -5.68 -6.60
CA ILE A 38 -20.14 -4.94 -6.45
C ILE A 38 -20.06 -4.30 -5.06
N VAL A 39 -21.10 -3.59 -4.64
CA VAL A 39 -21.14 -2.94 -3.31
C VAL A 39 -21.01 -3.98 -2.20
N ALA A 40 -21.73 -5.11 -2.30
CA ALA A 40 -21.64 -6.19 -1.34
C ALA A 40 -20.23 -6.81 -1.24
N LYS A 41 -19.45 -6.82 -2.33
CA LYS A 41 -18.04 -7.24 -2.30
C LYS A 41 -17.17 -6.26 -1.52
N TYR A 42 -17.39 -4.95 -1.70
CA TYR A 42 -16.65 -3.92 -0.95
C TYR A 42 -17.03 -3.90 0.54
N ASP A 43 -18.33 -4.04 0.87
CA ASP A 43 -18.82 -4.07 2.25
C ASP A 43 -18.24 -5.25 3.05
N ARG A 44 -17.97 -6.38 2.38
CA ARG A 44 -17.36 -7.57 2.99
C ARG A 44 -15.88 -7.38 3.33
N GLY A 45 -15.21 -6.40 2.70
CA GLY A 45 -13.81 -6.11 2.93
C GLY A 45 -12.86 -7.30 2.66
N ARG A 46 -11.69 -7.26 3.30
CA ARG A 46 -10.60 -8.23 3.11
C ARG A 46 -10.98 -9.66 3.53
N GLU A 47 -11.82 -9.79 4.56
CA GLU A 47 -12.12 -11.08 5.20
C GLU A 47 -12.94 -12.04 4.33
N GLY A 48 -13.58 -11.54 3.26
CA GLY A 48 -14.40 -12.36 2.38
C GLY A 48 -14.05 -12.30 0.90
N ALA A 49 -12.85 -11.79 0.59
CA ALA A 49 -12.25 -11.87 -0.73
C ALA A 49 -11.28 -13.06 -0.79
N GLN A 50 -11.28 -13.80 -1.90
CA GLN A 50 -10.18 -14.71 -2.23
C GLN A 50 -9.01 -13.84 -2.66
N ILE A 51 -8.02 -13.70 -1.78
CA ILE A 51 -6.80 -12.93 -2.04
C ILE A 51 -5.71 -13.95 -2.33
N GLU A 52 -5.09 -13.82 -3.50
CA GLU A 52 -3.98 -14.68 -3.84
C GLU A 52 -2.76 -14.36 -2.95
N PRO A 53 -1.93 -15.34 -2.57
CA PRO A 53 -0.85 -15.11 -1.62
C PRO A 53 0.10 -13.97 -2.02
N TRP A 54 0.32 -13.71 -3.31
CA TRP A 54 1.17 -12.62 -3.80
C TRP A 54 0.51 -11.23 -3.80
N GLU A 55 -0.82 -11.17 -3.67
CA GLU A 55 -1.59 -9.92 -3.51
C GLU A 55 -1.60 -9.45 -2.05
N ASP A 56 -1.19 -10.31 -1.13
CA ASP A 56 -1.06 -9.98 0.27
C ASP A 56 0.22 -9.16 0.55
N ALA A 57 0.07 -8.01 1.20
CA ALA A 57 1.20 -7.23 1.69
C ALA A 57 2.02 -8.01 2.74
N ASP A 58 1.37 -8.93 3.46
CA ASP A 58 2.02 -9.80 4.45
C ASP A 58 2.71 -11.01 3.83
N TYR A 59 2.76 -11.13 2.50
CA TYR A 59 3.42 -12.24 1.83
C TYR A 59 4.91 -12.30 2.19
N ARG A 60 5.35 -13.48 2.65
CA ARG A 60 6.70 -13.71 3.18
C ARG A 60 7.81 -13.23 2.25
N LEU A 61 7.62 -13.36 0.93
CA LEU A 61 8.60 -12.94 -0.07
C LEU A 61 8.98 -11.45 0.10
N TYR A 62 8.02 -10.58 0.40
CA TYR A 62 8.27 -9.16 0.59
C TYR A 62 8.95 -8.83 1.93
N LYS A 63 8.87 -9.74 2.90
CA LYS A 63 9.51 -9.58 4.22
C LYS A 63 10.95 -10.07 4.23
N VAL A 64 11.29 -11.03 3.37
CA VAL A 64 12.63 -11.66 3.35
C VAL A 64 13.52 -11.17 2.20
N THR A 65 12.97 -10.43 1.25
CA THR A 65 13.73 -9.94 0.10
C THR A 65 14.26 -8.53 0.37
N ASP A 66 15.59 -8.37 0.29
CA ASP A 66 16.25 -7.07 0.49
C ASP A 66 16.11 -6.14 -0.73
N ARG A 67 16.43 -4.85 -0.56
CA ARG A 67 16.41 -3.81 -1.60
C ARG A 67 17.21 -4.19 -2.85
N PHE A 68 18.24 -5.01 -2.70
CA PHE A 68 19.05 -5.51 -3.82
C PHE A 68 18.53 -6.81 -4.45
N GLY A 69 17.44 -7.38 -3.93
CA GLY A 69 16.84 -8.62 -4.42
C GLY A 69 17.45 -9.91 -3.85
N PHE A 70 18.25 -9.81 -2.78
CA PHE A 70 18.76 -11.00 -2.08
C PHE A 70 17.71 -11.55 -1.11
N LEU A 71 17.61 -12.88 -1.03
CA LEU A 71 16.73 -13.58 -0.10
C LEU A 71 17.43 -13.83 1.24
N HIS A 72 16.79 -13.44 2.33
CA HIS A 72 17.27 -13.67 3.69
C HIS A 72 16.56 -14.86 4.35
N PRO A 73 17.24 -15.58 5.26
CA PRO A 73 16.62 -16.68 6.00
C PRO A 73 15.54 -16.21 6.98
N GLU A 74 15.74 -15.02 7.55
CA GLU A 74 14.84 -14.35 8.50
C GLU A 74 14.20 -13.12 7.85
N GLU A 75 13.08 -12.66 8.43
CA GLU A 75 12.44 -11.42 8.00
C GLU A 75 13.38 -10.23 8.25
N LEU A 76 13.45 -9.33 7.27
CA LEU A 76 14.26 -8.13 7.39
C LEU A 76 13.73 -7.26 8.53
N PRO A 77 14.62 -6.60 9.28
CA PRO A 77 14.21 -5.65 10.29
C PRO A 77 13.22 -4.64 9.71
N VAL A 78 12.06 -4.52 10.36
CA VAL A 78 11.05 -3.55 9.96
C VAL A 78 11.66 -2.15 10.03
N HIS A 79 11.35 -1.33 9.03
CA HIS A 79 11.78 0.05 9.01
C HIS A 79 11.14 0.81 10.18
N ASP A 80 11.87 0.93 11.28
CA ASP A 80 11.49 1.71 12.44
C ASP A 80 12.15 3.10 12.38
N VAL A 81 11.32 4.13 12.51
CA VAL A 81 11.73 5.53 12.57
C VAL A 81 12.71 5.76 13.72
N ALA A 82 12.61 5.02 14.82
CA ALA A 82 13.55 5.10 15.93
C ALA A 82 14.94 4.55 15.54
N ILE A 83 14.99 3.40 14.85
CA ILE A 83 16.23 2.79 14.36
C ILE A 83 16.91 3.72 13.34
N GLU A 84 16.15 4.33 12.43
CA GLU A 84 16.72 5.28 11.46
C GLU A 84 17.28 6.54 12.11
N LYS A 85 16.59 7.07 13.13
CA LYS A 85 17.12 8.19 13.94
C LYS A 85 18.42 7.79 14.64
N GLN A 86 18.50 6.58 15.18
CA GLN A 86 19.72 6.08 15.80
C GLN A 86 20.87 5.98 14.78
N LYS A 87 20.63 5.37 13.60
CA LYS A 87 21.63 5.32 12.52
C LYS A 87 22.12 6.71 12.13
N HIS A 88 21.21 7.68 12.04
CA HIS A 88 21.57 9.06 11.72
C HIS A 88 22.51 9.67 12.78
N LEU A 89 22.20 9.46 14.06
CA LEU A 89 23.05 9.91 15.17
C LEU A 89 24.43 9.25 15.14
N GLU A 90 24.51 7.97 14.79
CA GLU A 90 25.78 7.25 14.63
C GLU A 90 26.60 7.82 13.46
N ILE A 91 25.96 8.14 12.33
CA ILE A 91 26.60 8.80 11.18
C ILE A 91 27.12 10.21 11.56
N GLU A 92 26.32 11.03 12.22
CA GLU A 92 26.76 12.35 12.71
C GLU A 92 27.93 12.24 13.69
N ARG A 93 27.93 11.20 14.52
CA ARG A 93 29.03 10.94 15.44
C ARG A 93 30.31 10.58 14.69
N THR A 94 30.26 9.66 13.72
CA THR A 94 31.45 9.24 12.95
C THR A 94 32.07 10.41 12.18
N THR A 95 31.28 11.30 11.59
CA THR A 95 31.79 12.51 10.93
C THR A 95 32.47 13.47 11.91
N LYS A 96 31.94 13.59 13.13
CA LYS A 96 32.55 14.37 14.21
C LYS A 96 33.88 13.75 14.68
N TRP A 97 33.95 12.43 14.82
CA TRP A 97 35.19 11.71 15.12
C TRP A 97 36.25 11.97 14.06
N LEU A 98 35.88 11.87 12.78
CA LEU A 98 36.78 12.15 11.68
C LEU A 98 37.34 13.57 11.74
N LYS A 99 36.52 14.56 12.08
CA LYS A 99 36.96 15.96 12.30
C LYS A 99 37.94 16.07 13.47
N MET A 100 37.70 15.37 14.58
CA MET A 100 38.56 15.42 15.76
C MET A 100 39.90 14.72 15.51
N LEU A 101 39.92 13.61 14.79
CA LEU A 101 41.15 12.92 14.36
C LEU A 101 41.99 13.79 13.42
N LYS A 102 41.35 14.51 12.47
CA LYS A 102 42.05 15.47 11.59
C LYS A 102 42.70 16.63 12.33
N SER A 103 42.23 16.96 13.53
CA SER A 103 42.79 18.02 14.39
C SER A 103 43.21 17.45 15.74
N TRP A 104 43.82 16.26 15.74
CA TRP A 104 44.13 15.48 16.93
C TRP A 104 44.89 16.27 18.00
N GLU A 105 45.91 17.03 17.60
CA GLU A 105 46.75 17.81 18.51
C GLU A 105 45.96 18.83 19.34
N LYS A 106 44.85 19.34 18.79
CA LYS A 106 43.94 20.28 19.47
C LYS A 106 43.00 19.60 20.46
N TYR A 107 42.61 18.36 20.20
CA TYR A 107 41.51 17.71 20.92
C TYR A 107 41.94 16.59 21.87
N LYS A 108 43.16 16.05 21.73
CA LYS A 108 43.67 14.89 22.50
C LYS A 108 43.51 14.99 24.02
N ASN A 109 43.62 16.21 24.59
CA ASN A 109 43.50 16.46 26.02
C ASN A 109 42.12 17.04 26.43
N SER A 110 41.18 17.15 25.51
CA SER A 110 39.87 17.75 25.78
C SER A 110 38.88 16.74 26.36
N GLU A 111 38.01 17.20 27.25
CA GLU A 111 36.90 16.40 27.80
C GLU A 111 35.99 15.82 26.71
N LYS A 112 35.92 16.48 25.55
CA LYS A 112 35.13 16.01 24.40
C LYS A 112 35.61 14.62 23.94
N VAL A 113 36.92 14.41 23.79
CA VAL A 113 37.45 13.09 23.35
C VAL A 113 37.18 12.02 24.40
N LYS A 114 37.34 12.34 25.69
CA LYS A 114 37.07 11.41 26.79
C LYS A 114 35.60 10.99 26.84
N LEU A 115 34.68 11.95 26.74
CA LEU A 115 33.24 11.69 26.70
C LEU A 115 32.88 10.82 25.48
N TYR A 116 33.40 11.14 24.30
CA TYR A 116 33.14 10.34 23.11
C TYR A 116 33.69 8.91 23.19
N LEU A 117 34.89 8.71 23.75
CA LEU A 117 35.47 7.38 24.00
C LEU A 117 34.60 6.55 24.96
N LEU A 118 34.13 7.16 26.06
CA LEU A 118 33.24 6.50 27.00
C LEU A 118 31.90 6.11 26.36
N PHE A 119 31.32 7.01 25.54
CA PHE A 119 30.10 6.71 24.80
C PHE A 119 30.29 5.61 23.74
N SER A 120 31.50 5.45 23.17
CA SER A 120 31.78 4.37 22.22
C SER A 120 31.95 3.01 22.91
N LEU A 121 32.56 3.00 24.09
CA LEU A 121 32.70 1.79 24.92
C LEU A 121 31.36 1.29 25.48
N ALA A 122 30.43 2.20 25.77
CA ALA A 122 29.09 1.85 26.24
C ALA A 122 28.24 1.14 25.16
N ILE A 123 28.41 1.50 23.88
CA ILE A 123 27.66 0.90 22.76
C ILE A 123 28.16 -0.53 22.45
N THR A 124 29.43 -0.85 22.72
CA THR A 124 30.00 -2.19 22.49
C THR A 124 29.72 -3.18 23.62
N SER A 125 29.03 -2.77 24.67
CA SER A 125 28.74 -3.58 25.88
C SER A 125 27.32 -4.17 25.89
N GLU A 126 26.50 -3.88 24.88
CA GLU A 126 25.19 -4.51 24.64
C GLU A 126 25.31 -5.53 23.50
#